data_AF-A0A529KQR8-F1
#
_entry.id   AF-A0A529KQR8-F1
#
_cell.length_a   1.000
_cell.length_b   1.000
_cell.length_c   1.000
_cell.angle_alpha   90.00
_cell.angle_beta   90.00
_cell.angle_gamma   90.00
#
_symmetry.space_group_name_H-M   'P 1'
#
loop_
_entity.id
_entity.type
_entity.pdbx_description
1 polymer ?
#
loop_
_entity_poly.entity_id
_entity_poly.type
_entity_poly.pdbx_seq_one_letter_code
_entity_poly.pdbx_strand_id
1 'polypeptide(L)' 'TRWRLVLPDRALDVTVGALNSQAWMGLSIPYWEGPVRVAGTHPGKGYLEMTGYQRR' A
#
# COMPACT_ATOMS: atom_id res chain seq x y z
N THR A 1 0.70 -6.75 4.86
CA THR A 1 0.81 -5.84 3.69
C THR A 1 -0.51 -5.80 2.92
N ARG A 2 -1.58 -5.39 3.61
CA ARG A 2 -2.91 -5.20 3.05
C ARG A 2 -3.58 -4.07 3.81
N TRP A 3 -4.23 -3.15 3.09
CA TRP A 3 -4.81 -1.94 3.65
C TRP A 3 -6.21 -1.72 3.09
N ARG A 4 -7.09 -1.10 3.87
CA ARG A 4 -8.38 -0.58 3.39
C ARG A 4 -8.30 0.94 3.39
N LEU A 5 -8.68 1.56 2.28
CA LEU A 5 -8.76 3.01 2.13
C LEU A 5 -10.23 3.37 1.87
N VAL A 6 -10.75 4.30 2.67
CA VAL A 6 -12.12 4.80 2.56
C VAL A 6 -12.09 6.32 2.47
N LEU A 7 -12.77 6.87 1.46
CA LEU A 7 -13.05 8.29 1.30
C LEU A 7 -14.52 8.45 0.88
N PRO A 8 -15.45 8.56 1.85
CA PRO A 8 -16.89 8.50 1.59
C PRO A 8 -17.38 9.60 0.65
N ASP A 9 -16.85 10.82 0.77
CA ASP A 9 -17.19 11.98 -0.06
C ASP A 9 -16.89 11.76 -1.57
N ARG A 10 -16.11 10.72 -1.89
CA ARG A 10 -15.77 10.31 -3.26
C ARG A 10 -16.29 8.92 -3.61
N ALA A 11 -17.19 8.34 -2.79
CA ALA A 11 -17.66 6.97 -2.91
C ALA A 11 -16.51 5.94 -3.06
N LEU A 12 -15.37 6.23 -2.44
CA LEU A 12 -14.19 5.40 -2.50
C LEU A 12 -14.15 4.48 -1.27
N ASP A 13 -14.22 3.19 -1.52
CA ASP A 13 -13.90 2.13 -0.56
C ASP A 13 -13.16 1.04 -1.33
N VAL A 14 -11.86 0.92 -1.04
CA VAL A 14 -10.97 0.01 -1.74
C VAL A 14 -10.06 -0.74 -0.78
N THR A 15 -9.69 -1.95 -1.18
CA THR A 15 -8.60 -2.71 -0.57
C THR A 15 -7.37 -2.63 -1.46
N VAL A 16 -6.25 -2.24 -0.87
CA VAL A 16 -4.92 -2.21 -1.48
C VAL A 16 -4.13 -3.40 -0.96
N GLY A 17 -3.69 -4.29 -1.85
CA GLY A 17 -2.90 -5.48 -1.51
C GLY A 17 -1.54 -5.48 -2.19
N ALA A 18 -0.47 -5.72 -1.44
CA ALA A 18 0.88 -5.86 -1.99
C ALA A 18 1.01 -7.12 -2.85
N LEU A 19 1.69 -7.00 -3.99
CA LEU A 19 2.08 -8.17 -4.80
C LEU A 19 3.33 -8.83 -4.23
N ASN A 20 4.29 -8.04 -3.75
CA ASN A 20 5.47 -8.51 -3.02
C ASN A 20 5.45 -7.95 -1.60
N SER A 21 5.29 -8.80 -0.61
CA SER A 21 5.26 -8.35 0.80
C SER A 21 6.64 -7.94 1.33
N GLN A 22 7.72 -8.38 0.69
CA GLN A 22 9.11 -8.13 1.10
C GLN A 22 9.75 -6.97 0.34
N ALA A 23 8.97 -6.01 -0.15
CA ALA A 23 9.44 -4.84 -0.89
C ALA A 23 10.06 -3.75 0.01
N TRP A 24 10.84 -4.16 1.00
CA TRP A 24 11.61 -3.26 1.87
C TRP A 24 12.92 -2.88 1.19
N MET A 25 13.25 -1.60 1.22
CA MET A 25 14.51 -1.09 0.68
C MET A 25 15.61 -1.12 1.73
N GLY A 26 16.84 -1.41 1.30
CA GLY A 26 18.03 -1.45 2.14
C GLY A 26 18.56 -0.05 2.53
N LEU A 27 17.69 0.83 3.02
CA LEU A 27 18.02 2.22 3.36
C LEU A 27 18.21 2.43 4.87
N SER A 28 18.85 3.54 5.23
CA SER A 28 19.08 3.95 6.63
C SER A 28 17.77 4.24 7.39
N ILE A 29 16.70 4.57 6.68
CA ILE A 29 15.35 4.73 7.23
C ILE A 29 14.47 3.60 6.70
N PRO A 30 13.64 2.95 7.53
CA PRO A 30 12.68 1.96 7.08
C PRO A 30 11.76 2.53 6.00
N TYR A 31 11.88 1.95 4.82
CA TYR A 31 11.18 2.38 3.63
C TYR A 31 10.70 1.13 2.90
N TRP A 32 9.39 1.01 2.74
CA TRP A 32 8.75 -0.03 1.94
C TRP A 32 8.17 0.62 0.69
N GLU A 33 8.47 0.06 -0.46
CA GLU A 33 7.88 0.50 -1.72
C GLU A 33 7.67 -0.70 -2.62
N GLY A 34 6.45 -0.90 -3.07
CA GLY A 34 6.16 -2.04 -3.92
C GLY A 34 4.87 -1.93 -4.72
N PRO A 35 4.75 -2.75 -5.77
CA PRO A 35 3.56 -2.80 -6.58
C PRO A 35 2.37 -3.36 -5.79
N VAL A 36 1.20 -2.77 -6.01
CA VAL A 36 -0.07 -3.13 -5.37
C VAL A 36 -1.18 -3.37 -6.38
N ARG A 37 -2.11 -4.25 -6.00
CA ARG A 37 -3.43 -4.41 -6.65
C ARG A 37 -4.47 -3.69 -5.80
N VAL A 38 -5.37 -2.99 -6.45
CA VAL A 38 -6.51 -2.29 -5.83
C VAL A 38 -7.80 -3.00 -6.24
N ALA A 39 -8.65 -3.33 -5.28
CA ALA A 39 -9.95 -3.95 -5.49
C ALA A 39 -11.03 -3.21 -4.69
N GLY A 40 -12.29 -3.32 -5.11
CA GLY A 40 -13.43 -2.63 -4.48
C GLY A 40 -14.10 -1.69 -5.46
N THR A 41 -14.61 -0.56 -4.97
CA THR A 41 -15.35 0.44 -5.76
C THR A 41 -14.58 0.94 -6.99
N HIS A 42 -13.25 1.04 -6.89
CA HIS A 42 -12.38 1.55 -7.94
C HIS A 42 -11.19 0.58 -8.12
N PRO A 43 -11.35 -0.50 -8.92
CA PRO A 43 -10.29 -1.48 -9.11
C PRO A 43 -9.14 -0.92 -9.94
N GLY A 44 -7.93 -1.39 -9.69
CA GLY A 44 -6.74 -0.90 -10.38
C GLY A 44 -5.44 -1.55 -9.96
N LYS A 45 -4.34 -0.96 -10.41
CA LYS A 45 -2.96 -1.34 -10.07
C LYS A 45 -2.15 -0.06 -9.86
N GLY A 46 -1.14 -0.13 -9.00
CA GLY A 46 -0.28 1.03 -8.70
C GLY A 46 0.93 0.63 -7.86
N TYR A 47 1.52 1.63 -7.21
CA TYR A 47 2.58 1.48 -6.21
C TYR A 47 2.11 2.09 -4.90
N LEU A 48 2.67 1.59 -3.79
CA LEU A 48 2.48 2.16 -2.46
C LEU A 48 3.86 2.36 -1.85
N GLU A 49 4.08 3.55 -1.29
CA GLU A 49 5.27 3.92 -0.53
C GLU A 49 4.88 4.09 0.94
N MET A 50 5.71 3.60 1.84
CA MET A 50 5.47 3.65 3.27
C MET A 50 6.77 3.88 4.03
N THR A 51 6.75 4.86 4.92
CA THR A 51 7.86 5.21 5.80
C THR A 51 7.38 5.30 7.25
N GLY A 52 8.27 5.56 8.20
CA GLY A 52 7.90 5.78 9.61
C GLY A 52 7.63 4.49 10.41
N TYR A 53 7.85 3.32 9.82
CA TYR A 53 7.82 2.05 10.54
C TYR A 53 9.10 1.86 11.36
N GLN A 54 8.99 1.22 12.53
CA GLN A 54 10.17 0.81 13.29
C GLN A 54 10.88 -0.35 12.57
N ARG A 55 12.22 -0.37 12.62
CA ARG A 55 12.96 -1.60 12.33
C ARG A 55 12.59 -2.62 13.39
N ARG A 56 12.15 -3.81 12.97
CA ARG A 56 12.06 -4.97 13.86
C ARG A 56 13.43 -5.60 14.02
#